data_AF-A0A4U7F171-F1
#
_entry.id   AF-A0A4U7F171-F1
#
_cell.length_a   1.000
_cell.length_b   1.000
_cell.length_c   1.000
_cell.angle_alpha   90.00
_cell.angle_beta   90.00
_cell.angle_gamma   90.00
#
_symmetry.space_group_name_H-M   'P 1'
#
loop_
_entity.id
_entity.type
_entity.pdbx_description
1 polymer ?
#
loop_
_entity_poly.entity_id
_entity_poly.type
_entity_poly.pdbx_seq_one_letter_code
_entity_poly.pdbx_strand_id
1 'polypeptide(L)'
;MASDSLSQRKAQLDKEEREHLEDVVTEMRERVENNVEFQLTQKGLDDEPGDGDSLDEDTQQLVEAIELEAVDGETWSEAFDQYITGVGYTIVNRLAALRCMEVRDFIDEEVTVFKDNGLTPAAETLVHEEFLLEDEAILEAYHNACDDLAEEIEILFDRSSAYSLIDPDDDTFEELCEKLDSVPDEVWRADDVLGWVYEYYNVKLLDDLRRKGDREGLEPEDVPPANQFYTPHWVVRMLTDNSLGKLYLEHTGELQDVVDTQESFSPDERKNRP
;
A
#
# COMPACT_ATOMS: atom_id res chain seq x y z
N MET A 1 0.72 4.87 -29.89
CA MET A 1 2.19 4.97 -29.73
C MET A 1 2.57 4.03 -28.59
N ALA A 2 2.56 2.72 -28.84
CA ALA A 2 2.53 1.71 -27.76
C ALA A 2 3.89 1.04 -27.49
N SER A 3 4.99 1.54 -28.09
CA SER A 3 6.30 0.86 -27.99
C SER A 3 7.26 1.47 -26.97
N ASP A 4 6.90 2.55 -26.26
CA ASP A 4 7.81 3.23 -25.32
C ASP A 4 7.58 2.90 -23.83
N SER A 5 6.36 2.51 -23.42
CA SER A 5 6.06 2.33 -21.98
C SER A 5 6.77 1.14 -21.33
N LEU A 6 7.13 0.11 -22.12
CA LEU A 6 7.92 -1.03 -21.65
C LEU A 6 9.42 -0.71 -21.55
N SER A 7 9.91 0.29 -22.30
CA SER A 7 11.34 0.64 -22.37
C SER A 7 11.82 1.49 -21.19
N GLN A 8 10.90 2.03 -20.39
CA GLN A 8 11.19 2.94 -19.26
C GLN A 8 11.07 2.25 -17.89
N ARG A 9 10.78 0.95 -17.83
CA ARG A 9 10.61 0.24 -16.55
C ARG A 9 11.95 -0.05 -15.89
N LYS A 10 12.10 0.46 -14.67
CA LYS A 10 13.23 0.17 -13.79
C LYS A 10 12.91 -1.09 -12.98
N ALA A 11 13.80 -2.08 -12.98
CA ALA A 11 13.58 -3.29 -12.19
C ALA A 11 13.62 -3.03 -10.67
N GLN A 12 14.41 -2.03 -10.25
CA GLN A 12 14.60 -1.70 -8.83
C GLN A 12 14.82 -0.20 -8.62
N LEU A 13 14.22 0.36 -7.58
CA LEU A 13 14.55 1.71 -7.12
C LEU A 13 16.00 1.82 -6.65
N ASP A 14 16.62 2.97 -6.89
CA ASP A 14 17.95 3.28 -6.35
C ASP A 14 17.86 3.75 -4.90
N LYS A 15 18.97 4.26 -4.34
CA LYS A 15 18.98 4.68 -2.94
C LYS A 15 18.25 6.00 -2.73
N GLU A 16 18.44 6.98 -3.61
CA GLU A 16 17.88 8.32 -3.43
C GLU A 16 16.36 8.28 -3.63
N GLU A 17 15.89 7.52 -4.62
CA GLU A 17 14.45 7.28 -4.84
C GLU A 17 13.80 6.58 -3.65
N ARG A 18 14.49 5.62 -3.03
CA ARG A 18 14.01 4.89 -1.85
C ARG A 18 13.91 5.77 -0.62
N GLU A 19 14.93 6.60 -0.37
CA GLU A 19 14.93 7.55 0.75
C GLU A 19 13.78 8.57 0.59
N HIS A 20 13.58 9.10 -0.62
CA HIS A 20 12.45 10.01 -0.89
C HIS A 20 11.10 9.32 -0.72
N LEU A 21 10.95 8.09 -1.23
CA LEU A 21 9.71 7.32 -1.07
C LEU A 21 9.42 6.99 0.40
N GLU A 22 10.45 6.66 1.18
CA GLU A 22 10.32 6.39 2.62
C GLU A 22 9.80 7.61 3.38
N ASP A 23 10.35 8.79 3.10
CA ASP A 23 9.89 10.05 3.70
C ASP A 23 8.41 10.31 3.36
N VAL A 24 8.05 10.20 2.07
CA VAL A 24 6.67 10.41 1.61
C VAL A 24 5.69 9.42 2.26
N VAL A 25 6.00 8.13 2.26
CA VAL A 25 5.12 7.09 2.83
C VAL A 25 4.97 7.26 4.35
N THR A 26 6.04 7.67 5.04
CA THR A 26 5.98 7.95 6.48
C THR A 26 5.06 9.12 6.78
N GLU A 27 5.13 10.19 5.99
CA GLU A 27 4.22 11.34 6.14
C GLU A 27 2.77 10.97 5.78
N MET A 28 2.56 10.15 4.74
CA MET A 28 1.23 9.64 4.38
C MET A 28 0.63 8.84 5.54
N ARG A 29 1.42 7.92 6.13
CA ARG A 29 1.02 7.14 7.30
C ARG A 29 0.58 8.04 8.45
N GLU A 30 1.41 9.01 8.84
CA GLU A 30 1.06 9.93 9.92
C GLU A 30 -0.21 10.71 9.60
N ARG A 31 -0.37 11.19 8.37
CA ARG A 31 -1.55 11.99 7.99
C ARG A 31 -2.84 11.18 8.01
N VAL A 32 -2.82 9.95 7.48
CA VAL A 32 -4.00 9.09 7.41
C VAL A 32 -4.37 8.54 8.79
N GLU A 33 -3.40 8.07 9.59
CA GLU A 33 -3.69 7.51 10.92
C GLU A 33 -4.26 8.59 11.85
N ASN A 34 -3.74 9.82 11.79
CA ASN A 34 -4.30 10.95 12.56
C ASN A 34 -5.74 11.30 12.13
N ASN A 35 -6.05 11.21 10.83
CA ASN A 35 -7.43 11.45 10.35
C ASN A 35 -8.37 10.35 10.85
N VAL A 36 -7.98 9.07 10.73
CA VAL A 36 -8.78 7.94 11.19
C VAL A 36 -9.01 8.02 12.70
N GLU A 37 -7.94 8.26 13.48
CA GLU A 37 -8.04 8.48 14.93
C GLU A 37 -9.03 9.60 15.25
N PHE A 38 -8.89 10.75 14.59
CA PHE A 38 -9.79 11.89 14.80
C PHE A 38 -11.25 11.54 14.52
N GLN A 39 -11.53 10.86 13.42
CA GLN A 39 -12.89 10.44 13.05
C GLN A 39 -13.48 9.45 14.06
N LEU A 40 -12.70 8.48 14.52
CA LEU A 40 -13.11 7.52 15.55
C LEU A 40 -13.37 8.20 16.90
N THR A 41 -12.51 9.13 17.32
CA THR A 41 -12.73 9.93 18.53
C THR A 41 -13.97 10.82 18.42
N GLN A 42 -14.28 11.37 17.25
CA GLN A 42 -15.54 12.11 17.05
C GLN A 42 -16.78 11.23 17.25
N LYS A 43 -16.66 9.92 16.98
CA LYS A 43 -17.68 8.91 17.25
C LYS A 43 -17.67 8.41 18.71
N GLY A 44 -16.74 8.89 19.54
CA GLY A 44 -16.61 8.51 20.95
C GLY A 44 -16.04 7.11 21.17
N LEU A 45 -15.22 6.63 20.24
CA LEU A 45 -14.59 5.31 20.27
C LEU A 45 -13.17 5.33 20.85
N ASP A 46 -12.71 6.47 21.37
CA ASP A 46 -11.44 6.61 22.08
C ASP A 46 -11.40 5.84 23.40
N ASP A 47 -12.56 5.47 23.94
CA ASP A 47 -12.74 4.52 25.04
C ASP A 47 -13.73 3.41 24.63
N GLU A 48 -13.64 2.25 25.28
CA GLU A 48 -14.56 1.12 25.05
C GLU A 48 -16.01 1.54 25.33
N PRO A 49 -16.95 1.36 24.36
CA PRO A 49 -18.36 1.66 24.57
C PRO A 49 -18.98 0.82 25.69
N GLY A 50 -19.94 1.38 26.42
CA GLY A 50 -20.60 0.67 27.50
C GLY A 50 -21.67 -0.31 27.03
N ASP A 51 -21.82 -1.44 27.74
CA ASP A 51 -22.94 -2.38 27.60
C ASP A 51 -24.30 -1.66 27.76
N GLY A 52 -24.90 -1.23 26.65
CA GLY A 52 -26.20 -0.54 26.61
C GLY A 52 -26.20 0.85 25.96
N ASP A 53 -25.08 1.30 25.40
CA ASP A 53 -25.06 2.50 24.57
C ASP A 53 -25.90 2.28 23.30
N SER A 54 -26.77 3.25 23.02
CA SER A 54 -27.58 3.26 21.80
C SER A 54 -26.72 3.79 20.66
N LEU A 55 -25.87 2.93 20.09
CA LEU A 55 -25.07 3.24 18.92
C LEU A 55 -25.93 3.16 17.65
N ASP A 56 -25.61 3.99 16.67
CA ASP A 56 -26.11 3.83 15.29
C ASP A 56 -25.43 2.63 14.61
N GLU A 57 -25.99 2.19 13.49
CA GLU A 57 -25.53 0.98 12.77
C GLU A 57 -24.07 1.10 12.31
N ASP A 58 -23.65 2.27 11.83
CA ASP A 58 -22.28 2.49 11.35
C ASP A 58 -21.29 2.46 12.53
N THR A 59 -21.63 3.10 13.64
CA THR A 59 -20.80 3.06 14.85
C THR A 59 -20.72 1.64 15.42
N GLN A 60 -21.79 0.85 15.36
CA GLN A 60 -21.75 -0.56 15.78
C GLN A 60 -20.80 -1.39 14.91
N GLN A 61 -20.81 -1.19 13.58
CA GLN A 61 -19.87 -1.88 12.68
C GLN A 61 -18.42 -1.54 12.99
N LEU A 62 -18.13 -0.27 13.34
CA LEU A 62 -16.79 0.16 13.74
C LEU A 62 -16.35 -0.49 15.05
N VAL A 63 -17.25 -0.60 16.04
CA VAL A 63 -16.96 -1.30 17.30
C VAL A 63 -16.63 -2.77 17.03
N GLU A 64 -17.46 -3.45 16.24
CA GLU A 64 -17.23 -4.85 15.86
C GLU A 64 -15.88 -5.00 15.12
N ALA A 65 -15.54 -4.05 14.24
CA ALA A 65 -14.27 -4.05 13.52
C ALA A 65 -13.05 -3.86 14.45
N ILE A 66 -13.14 -2.95 15.43
CA ILE A 66 -12.09 -2.75 16.44
C ILE A 66 -11.95 -3.98 17.34
N GLU A 67 -13.06 -4.56 17.80
CA GLU A 67 -13.04 -5.78 18.63
C GLU A 67 -12.39 -6.98 17.92
N LEU A 68 -12.48 -7.05 16.58
CA LEU A 68 -11.84 -8.10 15.79
C LEU A 68 -10.31 -8.00 15.78
N GLU A 69 -9.74 -6.81 16.00
CA GLU A 69 -8.28 -6.64 16.15
C GLU A 69 -7.78 -7.17 17.49
N ALA A 70 -8.62 -7.15 18.53
CA ALA A 70 -8.23 -7.57 19.86
C ALA A 70 -7.89 -9.08 19.90
N VAL A 71 -6.61 -9.40 20.11
CA VAL A 71 -6.19 -10.77 20.43
C VAL A 71 -6.47 -11.07 21.92
N ASP A 72 -6.58 -12.34 22.30
CA ASP A 72 -6.85 -12.79 23.68
C ASP A 72 -5.97 -12.05 24.72
N GLY A 73 -6.57 -11.11 25.45
CA GLY A 73 -5.92 -10.36 26.54
C GLY A 73 -5.48 -8.94 26.19
N GLU A 74 -5.64 -8.50 24.94
CA GLU A 74 -5.43 -7.10 24.56
C GLU A 74 -6.54 -6.19 25.05
N THR A 75 -6.18 -4.93 25.30
CA THR A 75 -7.10 -3.89 25.73
C THR A 75 -7.76 -3.22 24.53
N TRP A 76 -8.90 -2.56 24.76
CA TRP A 76 -9.55 -1.73 23.73
C TRP A 76 -8.59 -0.74 23.07
N SER A 77 -7.74 -0.08 23.86
CA SER A 77 -6.76 0.88 23.33
C SER A 77 -5.77 0.23 22.37
N GLU A 78 -5.34 -1.00 22.61
CA GLU A 78 -4.41 -1.72 21.73
C GLU A 78 -5.12 -2.14 20.43
N ALA A 79 -6.35 -2.62 20.53
CA ALA A 79 -7.18 -2.97 19.38
C ALA A 79 -7.54 -1.74 18.53
N PHE A 80 -7.80 -0.60 19.18
CA PHE A 80 -8.06 0.69 18.56
C PHE A 80 -6.86 1.17 17.74
N ASP A 81 -5.65 1.13 18.30
CA ASP A 81 -4.41 1.50 17.61
C ASP A 81 -4.12 0.56 16.41
N GLN A 82 -4.39 -0.74 16.57
CA GLN A 82 -4.26 -1.73 15.50
C GLN A 82 -5.26 -1.46 14.37
N TYR A 83 -6.51 -1.17 14.70
CA TYR A 83 -7.54 -0.84 13.72
C TYR A 83 -7.19 0.43 12.93
N ILE A 84 -6.74 1.50 13.61
CA ILE A 84 -6.24 2.72 12.95
C ILE A 84 -5.13 2.40 11.96
N THR A 85 -4.16 1.59 12.40
CA THR A 85 -3.02 1.17 11.55
C THR A 85 -3.52 0.38 10.33
N GLY A 86 -4.48 -0.53 10.51
CA GLY A 86 -5.05 -1.35 9.43
C GLY A 86 -5.84 -0.55 8.40
N VAL A 87 -6.67 0.40 8.84
CA VAL A 87 -7.41 1.32 7.96
C VAL A 87 -6.43 2.21 7.19
N GLY A 88 -5.49 2.85 7.89
CA GLY A 88 -4.48 3.72 7.27
C GLY A 88 -3.64 2.98 6.23
N TYR A 89 -3.22 1.75 6.55
CA TYR A 89 -2.49 0.88 5.64
C TYR A 89 -3.32 0.56 4.38
N THR A 90 -4.60 0.23 4.55
CA THR A 90 -5.51 -0.08 3.45
C THR A 90 -5.66 1.11 2.49
N ILE A 91 -5.87 2.32 3.02
CA ILE A 91 -6.00 3.55 2.24
C ILE A 91 -4.70 3.83 1.48
N VAL A 92 -3.55 3.88 2.15
CA VAL A 92 -2.26 4.20 1.49
C VAL A 92 -1.90 3.16 0.44
N ASN A 93 -2.15 1.87 0.70
CA ASN A 93 -1.86 0.81 -0.24
C ASN A 93 -2.76 0.88 -1.50
N ARG A 94 -4.05 1.20 -1.34
CA ARG A 94 -4.97 1.43 -2.47
C ARG A 94 -4.52 2.62 -3.30
N LEU A 95 -4.23 3.76 -2.68
CA LEU A 95 -3.81 4.96 -3.41
C LEU A 95 -2.47 4.75 -4.13
N ALA A 96 -1.50 4.09 -3.50
CA ALA A 96 -0.23 3.75 -4.15
C ALA A 96 -0.43 2.78 -5.34
N ALA A 97 -1.35 1.82 -5.23
CA ALA A 97 -1.69 0.92 -6.32
C ALA A 97 -2.38 1.65 -7.48
N LEU A 98 -3.34 2.54 -7.19
CA LEU A 98 -4.00 3.38 -8.19
C LEU A 98 -2.98 4.27 -8.91
N ARG A 99 -2.12 4.97 -8.17
CA ARG A 99 -1.04 5.78 -8.76
C ARG A 99 -0.11 4.94 -9.66
N CYS A 100 0.23 3.73 -9.23
CA CYS A 100 1.00 2.79 -10.05
C CYS A 100 0.29 2.40 -11.35
N MET A 101 -1.03 2.23 -11.31
CA MET A 101 -1.84 1.88 -12.46
C MET A 101 -2.00 3.06 -13.43
N GLU A 102 -2.25 4.26 -12.93
CA GLU A 102 -2.32 5.51 -13.71
C GLU A 102 -1.04 5.75 -14.51
N VAL A 103 0.11 5.72 -13.83
CA VAL A 103 1.43 5.97 -14.45
C VAL A 103 1.80 4.90 -15.50
N ARG A 104 1.15 3.73 -15.44
CA ARG A 104 1.33 2.61 -16.37
C ARG A 104 0.21 2.51 -17.42
N ASP A 105 -0.67 3.50 -17.51
CA ASP A 105 -1.79 3.56 -18.46
C ASP A 105 -2.79 2.39 -18.31
N PHE A 106 -3.02 1.91 -17.07
CA PHE A 106 -4.03 0.89 -16.76
C PHE A 106 -5.38 1.48 -16.37
N ILE A 107 -5.43 2.76 -16.04
CA ILE A 107 -6.65 3.51 -15.69
C ILE A 107 -6.80 4.63 -16.72
N ASP A 108 -8.01 4.79 -17.27
CA ASP A 108 -8.28 5.76 -18.34
C ASP A 108 -8.40 7.20 -17.82
N GLU A 109 -8.94 7.38 -16.61
CA GLU A 109 -9.10 8.68 -15.95
C GLU A 109 -8.48 8.63 -14.55
N GLU A 110 -7.48 9.48 -14.30
CA GLU A 110 -6.78 9.48 -13.03
C GLU A 110 -7.71 9.87 -11.87
N VAL A 111 -7.56 9.17 -10.74
CA VAL A 111 -8.29 9.35 -9.48
C VAL A 111 -7.38 9.84 -8.36
N THR A 112 -6.06 9.79 -8.52
CA THR A 112 -5.09 10.27 -7.52
C THR A 112 -4.36 11.56 -7.93
N VAL A 113 -4.71 12.15 -9.07
CA VAL A 113 -4.05 13.35 -9.61
C VAL A 113 -5.02 14.51 -9.66
N PHE A 114 -4.77 15.53 -8.84
CA PHE A 114 -5.56 16.75 -8.83
C PHE A 114 -5.11 17.71 -9.93
N LYS A 115 -6.09 18.30 -10.62
CA LYS A 115 -5.87 19.40 -11.57
C LYS A 115 -5.93 20.75 -10.86
N ASP A 116 -5.55 21.81 -11.57
CA ASP A 116 -5.63 23.20 -11.07
C ASP A 116 -7.03 23.64 -10.60
N ASN A 117 -8.09 22.93 -10.99
CA ASN A 117 -9.47 23.20 -10.60
C ASN A 117 -9.89 22.50 -9.29
N GLY A 118 -9.01 21.73 -8.63
CA GLY A 118 -9.30 21.00 -7.40
C GLY A 118 -10.04 19.67 -7.61
N LEU A 119 -10.18 19.21 -8.86
CA LEU A 119 -10.78 17.92 -9.18
C LEU A 119 -9.76 16.99 -9.83
N THR A 120 -9.94 15.70 -9.63
CA THR A 120 -9.27 14.67 -10.43
C THR A 120 -9.97 14.53 -11.78
N PRO A 121 -9.30 14.01 -12.83
CA PRO A 121 -9.94 13.71 -14.10
C PRO A 121 -11.25 12.91 -13.96
N ALA A 122 -11.24 11.84 -13.17
CA ALA A 122 -12.43 11.03 -12.93
C ALA A 122 -13.53 11.80 -12.19
N ALA A 123 -13.17 12.58 -11.17
CA ALA A 123 -14.15 13.41 -10.44
C ALA A 123 -14.77 14.49 -11.33
N GLU A 124 -13.98 15.13 -12.21
CA GLU A 124 -14.49 16.12 -13.17
C GLU A 124 -15.54 15.51 -14.12
N THR A 125 -15.35 14.27 -14.53
CA THR A 125 -16.34 13.52 -15.32
C THR A 125 -17.63 13.30 -14.54
N LEU A 126 -17.57 12.91 -13.27
CA LEU A 126 -18.77 12.77 -12.43
C LEU A 126 -19.51 14.09 -12.21
N VAL A 127 -18.78 15.19 -12.00
CA VAL A 127 -19.39 16.54 -11.88
C VAL A 127 -20.12 16.93 -13.18
N HIS A 128 -19.56 16.63 -14.34
CA HIS A 128 -20.11 17.07 -15.62
C HIS A 128 -21.18 16.16 -16.21
N GLU A 129 -21.04 14.85 -16.06
CA GLU A 129 -21.93 13.86 -16.66
C GLU A 129 -23.02 13.38 -15.71
N GLU A 130 -22.68 13.26 -14.42
CA GLU A 130 -23.58 12.79 -13.37
C GLU A 130 -24.12 13.90 -12.46
N PHE A 131 -23.58 15.13 -12.59
CA PHE A 131 -24.01 16.31 -11.85
C PHE A 131 -23.84 16.21 -10.34
N LEU A 132 -22.82 15.47 -9.88
CA LEU A 132 -22.41 15.44 -8.48
C LEU A 132 -21.86 16.81 -8.04
N LEU A 133 -21.90 17.07 -6.74
CA LEU A 133 -21.17 18.19 -6.16
C LEU A 133 -19.67 17.91 -6.20
N GLU A 134 -18.85 18.97 -6.25
CA GLU A 134 -17.39 18.84 -6.41
C GLU A 134 -16.74 18.06 -5.25
N ASP A 135 -17.18 18.30 -4.02
CA ASP A 135 -16.77 17.61 -2.80
C ASP A 135 -17.19 16.12 -2.83
N GLU A 136 -18.42 15.83 -3.24
CA GLU A 136 -18.91 14.44 -3.34
C GLU A 136 -18.21 13.65 -4.47
N ALA A 137 -17.89 14.31 -5.59
CA ALA A 137 -17.36 13.66 -6.77
C ALA A 137 -15.95 13.08 -6.59
N ILE A 138 -15.12 13.66 -5.72
CA ILE A 138 -13.74 13.23 -5.50
C ILE A 138 -13.72 11.83 -4.88
N LEU A 139 -14.40 11.65 -3.74
CA LEU A 139 -14.46 10.37 -3.07
C LEU A 139 -15.27 9.35 -3.87
N GLU A 140 -16.36 9.77 -4.54
CA GLU A 140 -17.13 8.87 -5.39
C GLU A 140 -16.30 8.35 -6.58
N ALA A 141 -15.44 9.17 -7.19
CA ALA A 141 -14.54 8.72 -8.25
C ALA A 141 -13.53 7.67 -7.74
N TYR A 142 -12.96 7.88 -6.55
CA TYR A 142 -12.10 6.91 -5.89
C TYR A 142 -12.83 5.59 -5.58
N HIS A 143 -14.07 5.69 -5.11
CA HIS A 143 -14.94 4.57 -4.81
C HIS A 143 -15.27 3.73 -6.05
N ASN A 144 -15.66 4.39 -7.14
CA ASN A 144 -15.93 3.72 -8.42
C ASN A 144 -14.70 2.98 -8.94
N ALA A 145 -13.52 3.61 -8.89
CA ALA A 145 -12.28 2.95 -9.31
C ALA A 145 -11.94 1.74 -8.42
N CYS A 146 -12.17 1.82 -7.11
CA CYS A 146 -12.01 0.67 -6.22
C CYS A 146 -12.99 -0.45 -6.58
N ASP A 147 -14.27 -0.16 -6.79
CA ASP A 147 -15.28 -1.17 -7.11
C ASP A 147 -14.97 -1.87 -8.44
N ASP A 148 -14.59 -1.11 -9.47
CA ASP A 148 -14.20 -1.66 -10.76
C ASP A 148 -12.97 -2.57 -10.64
N LEU A 149 -11.95 -2.18 -9.87
CA LEU A 149 -10.74 -2.97 -9.67
C LEU A 149 -10.94 -4.16 -8.74
N ALA A 150 -11.95 -4.12 -7.86
CA ALA A 150 -12.27 -5.24 -6.98
C ALA A 150 -12.73 -6.49 -7.75
N GLU A 151 -13.26 -6.34 -8.97
CA GLU A 151 -13.62 -7.48 -9.83
C GLU A 151 -12.41 -8.38 -10.16
N GLU A 152 -11.21 -7.81 -10.25
CA GLU A 152 -9.98 -8.51 -10.60
C GLU A 152 -9.00 -8.64 -9.42
N ILE A 153 -9.01 -7.67 -8.49
CA ILE A 153 -8.08 -7.56 -7.36
C ILE A 153 -8.86 -7.29 -6.06
N GLU A 154 -9.83 -8.17 -5.77
CA GLU A 154 -10.71 -8.14 -4.58
C GLU A 154 -9.92 -7.91 -3.28
N ILE A 155 -8.81 -8.61 -3.10
CA ILE A 155 -8.00 -8.55 -1.87
C ILE A 155 -7.55 -7.14 -1.47
N LEU A 156 -7.38 -6.23 -2.43
CA LEU A 156 -6.94 -4.86 -2.17
C LEU A 156 -8.12 -3.89 -2.22
N PHE A 157 -8.98 -4.00 -3.23
CA PHE A 157 -9.97 -2.96 -3.52
C PHE A 157 -11.37 -3.22 -2.97
N ASP A 158 -11.62 -4.39 -2.36
CA ASP A 158 -12.91 -4.69 -1.74
C ASP A 158 -13.26 -3.72 -0.61
N ARG A 159 -14.24 -2.85 -0.88
CA ARG A 159 -14.77 -1.85 0.05
C ARG A 159 -15.76 -2.41 1.07
N SER A 160 -16.10 -3.71 1.01
CA SER A 160 -16.96 -4.35 2.01
C SER A 160 -16.19 -4.87 3.24
N SER A 161 -14.86 -4.74 3.24
CA SER A 161 -13.99 -5.13 4.34
C SER A 161 -14.09 -4.20 5.56
N ALA A 162 -13.78 -4.73 6.76
CA ALA A 162 -13.79 -3.97 8.01
C ALA A 162 -12.86 -2.74 8.02
N TYR A 163 -11.79 -2.76 7.21
CA TYR A 163 -10.85 -1.65 7.05
C TYR A 163 -11.30 -0.58 6.04
N SER A 164 -12.48 -0.75 5.43
CA SER A 164 -13.07 0.21 4.48
C SER A 164 -14.26 0.97 5.07
N LEU A 165 -14.54 0.81 6.37
CA LEU A 165 -15.63 1.50 7.07
C LEU A 165 -15.36 3.00 7.27
N ILE A 166 -14.11 3.44 7.12
CA ILE A 166 -13.69 4.84 7.21
C ILE A 166 -12.93 5.20 5.93
N ASP A 167 -13.44 6.21 5.24
CA ASP A 167 -12.71 6.92 4.21
C ASP A 167 -11.95 8.11 4.81
N PRO A 168 -10.84 8.55 4.20
CA PRO A 168 -10.24 9.83 4.55
C PRO A 168 -11.21 10.98 4.25
N ASP A 169 -11.16 12.05 5.03
CA ASP A 169 -11.88 13.28 4.67
C ASP A 169 -11.25 13.95 3.44
N ASP A 170 -11.99 14.87 2.80
CA ASP A 170 -11.58 15.51 1.54
C ASP A 170 -10.18 16.14 1.61
N ASP A 171 -9.91 16.90 2.69
CA ASP A 171 -8.60 17.53 2.93
C ASP A 171 -7.49 16.47 3.05
N THR A 172 -7.75 15.38 3.78
CA THR A 172 -6.82 14.27 3.95
C THR A 172 -6.57 13.55 2.63
N PHE A 173 -7.62 13.28 1.86
CA PHE A 173 -7.53 12.58 0.58
C PHE A 173 -6.69 13.39 -0.42
N GLU A 174 -6.95 14.69 -0.54
CA GLU A 174 -6.17 15.60 -1.39
C GLU A 174 -4.70 15.63 -0.95
N GLU A 175 -4.40 15.82 0.34
CA GLU A 175 -3.02 15.82 0.85
C GLU A 175 -2.29 14.48 0.58
N LEU A 176 -2.96 13.34 0.69
CA LEU A 176 -2.39 12.04 0.36
C LEU A 176 -2.08 11.93 -1.14
N CYS A 177 -2.96 12.42 -2.00
CA CYS A 177 -2.77 12.45 -3.44
C CYS A 177 -1.62 13.39 -3.85
N GLU A 178 -1.53 14.57 -3.25
CA GLU A 178 -0.40 15.50 -3.45
C GLU A 178 0.94 14.86 -3.04
N LYS A 179 0.96 14.08 -1.94
CA LYS A 179 2.14 13.32 -1.53
C LYS A 179 2.55 12.28 -2.58
N LEU A 180 1.59 11.57 -3.17
CA LEU A 180 1.87 10.64 -4.26
C LEU A 180 2.41 11.34 -5.51
N ASP A 181 1.87 12.49 -5.87
CA ASP A 181 2.31 13.28 -7.03
C ASP A 181 3.70 13.92 -6.81
N SER A 182 4.10 14.13 -5.56
CA SER A 182 5.46 14.58 -5.21
C SER A 182 6.55 13.53 -5.51
N VAL A 183 6.16 12.28 -5.77
CA VAL A 183 7.06 11.19 -6.18
C VAL A 183 7.07 11.09 -7.71
N PRO A 184 8.24 11.15 -8.37
CA PRO A 184 8.33 11.10 -9.82
C PRO A 184 7.71 9.83 -10.43
N ASP A 185 7.06 9.97 -11.59
CA ASP A 185 6.47 8.84 -12.31
C ASP A 185 7.45 7.68 -12.57
N GLU A 186 8.74 7.95 -12.80
CA GLU A 186 9.73 6.87 -12.99
C GLU A 186 9.84 5.93 -11.78
N VAL A 187 9.64 6.45 -10.56
CA VAL A 187 9.63 5.67 -9.31
C VAL A 187 8.39 4.80 -9.28
N TRP A 188 7.23 5.38 -9.59
CA TRP A 188 5.99 4.63 -9.68
C TRP A 188 6.07 3.54 -10.74
N ARG A 189 6.84 3.69 -11.83
CA ARG A 189 7.07 2.65 -12.86
C ARG A 189 7.99 1.50 -12.42
N ALA A 190 8.69 1.59 -11.30
CA ALA A 190 9.59 0.54 -10.85
C ALA A 190 8.85 -0.72 -10.39
N ASP A 191 9.42 -1.91 -10.63
CA ASP A 191 8.77 -3.19 -10.33
C ASP A 191 8.66 -3.47 -8.82
N ASP A 192 9.50 -2.86 -7.99
CA ASP A 192 9.56 -3.07 -6.54
C ASP A 192 8.90 -1.95 -5.71
N VAL A 193 8.34 -0.91 -6.34
CA VAL A 193 7.81 0.29 -5.64
C VAL A 193 6.73 -0.05 -4.59
N LEU A 194 5.75 -0.89 -4.92
CA LEU A 194 4.69 -1.27 -3.98
C LEU A 194 5.23 -2.09 -2.81
N GLY A 195 6.28 -2.88 -3.04
CA GLY A 195 6.98 -3.60 -1.99
C GLY A 195 7.66 -2.67 -0.99
N TRP A 196 8.24 -1.57 -1.50
CA TRP A 196 8.83 -0.54 -0.67
C TRP A 196 7.77 0.29 0.08
N VAL A 197 6.66 0.66 -0.56
CA VAL A 197 5.53 1.33 0.12
C VAL A 197 5.06 0.49 1.31
N TYR A 198 4.88 -0.82 1.11
CA TYR A 198 4.55 -1.76 2.18
C TYR A 198 5.57 -1.74 3.32
N GLU A 199 6.86 -1.87 2.99
CA GLU A 199 7.92 -1.93 3.99
C GLU A 199 8.01 -0.62 4.78
N TYR A 200 7.97 0.53 4.10
CA TYR A 200 8.05 1.86 4.70
C TYR A 200 6.86 2.20 5.57
N TYR A 201 5.64 1.82 5.16
CA TYR A 201 4.47 1.97 6.02
C TYR A 201 4.68 1.25 7.35
N ASN A 202 5.31 0.07 7.33
CA ASN A 202 5.50 -0.77 8.51
C ASN A 202 6.81 -0.51 9.28
N VAL A 203 7.68 0.42 8.85
CA VAL A 203 9.01 0.63 9.46
C VAL A 203 8.94 0.88 10.96
N LYS A 204 8.03 1.74 11.45
CA LYS A 204 7.91 2.03 12.90
C LYS A 204 7.61 0.76 13.70
N LEU A 205 6.62 -0.03 13.25
CA LEU A 205 6.25 -1.30 13.86
C LEU A 205 7.41 -2.29 13.82
N LEU A 206 8.06 -2.45 12.66
CA LEU A 206 9.19 -3.36 12.48
C LEU A 206 10.38 -2.99 13.38
N ASP A 207 10.68 -1.71 13.55
CA ASP A 207 11.76 -1.24 14.41
C ASP A 207 11.44 -1.40 15.90
N ASP A 208 10.18 -1.21 16.30
CA ASP A 208 9.71 -1.50 17.66
C ASP A 208 9.83 -3.00 17.97
N LEU A 209 9.37 -3.86 17.06
CA LEU A 209 9.49 -5.31 17.17
C LEU A 209 10.95 -5.79 17.20
N ARG A 210 11.82 -5.22 16.35
CA ARG A 210 13.27 -5.52 16.41
C ARG A 210 13.86 -5.15 17.78
N ARG A 211 13.52 -3.97 18.32
CA ARG A 211 13.96 -3.53 19.65
C ARG A 211 13.42 -4.42 20.76
N LYS A 212 12.17 -4.89 20.66
CA LYS A 212 11.55 -5.86 21.58
C LYS A 212 12.28 -7.21 21.51
N GLY A 213 12.48 -7.74 20.30
CA GLY A 213 13.20 -8.99 20.05
C GLY A 213 14.63 -9.00 20.59
N ASP A 214 15.36 -7.89 20.46
CA ASP A 214 16.73 -7.75 20.99
C ASP A 214 16.80 -7.70 22.52
N ARG A 215 15.76 -7.20 23.19
CA ARG A 215 15.76 -6.95 24.65
C ARG A 215 15.05 -8.03 25.45
N GLU A 216 13.90 -8.46 24.96
CA GLU A 216 12.88 -9.21 25.70
C GLU A 216 12.50 -10.52 24.99
N GLY A 217 12.73 -10.60 23.67
CA GLY A 217 12.24 -11.67 22.81
C GLY A 217 10.94 -11.27 22.12
N LEU A 218 10.53 -12.05 21.13
CA LEU A 218 9.26 -11.88 20.44
C LEU A 218 8.24 -12.87 21.00
N GLU A 219 7.05 -12.39 21.32
CA GLU A 219 5.89 -13.23 21.64
C GLU A 219 5.33 -13.86 20.34
N PRO A 220 4.54 -14.95 20.41
CA PRO A 220 4.01 -15.63 19.22
C PRO A 220 3.28 -14.70 18.23
N GLU A 221 2.56 -13.70 18.73
CA GLU A 221 1.83 -12.67 18.00
C GLU A 221 2.76 -11.66 17.29
N ASP A 222 3.95 -11.41 17.82
CA ASP A 222 4.94 -10.51 17.21
C ASP A 222 5.66 -11.16 16.03
N VAL A 223 5.68 -12.50 15.97
CA VAL A 223 6.49 -13.25 14.99
C VAL A 223 6.02 -13.03 13.55
N PRO A 224 4.73 -13.10 13.19
CA PRO A 224 4.31 -12.86 11.82
C PRO A 224 4.65 -11.44 11.33
N PRO A 225 4.30 -10.35 12.03
CA PRO A 225 4.66 -9.00 11.60
C PRO A 225 6.17 -8.79 11.52
N ALA A 226 6.94 -9.31 12.48
CA ALA A 226 8.40 -9.19 12.49
C ALA A 226 9.10 -9.96 11.34
N ASN A 227 8.40 -10.81 10.59
CA ASN A 227 8.94 -11.60 9.49
C ASN A 227 8.32 -11.28 8.12
N GLN A 228 7.40 -10.32 8.03
CA GLN A 228 6.81 -9.87 6.77
C GLN A 228 7.66 -8.76 6.14
N PHE A 229 8.77 -9.15 5.51
CA PHE A 229 9.60 -8.23 4.72
C PHE A 229 9.39 -8.43 3.23
N TYR A 230 9.53 -7.35 2.47
CA TYR A 230 9.56 -7.45 1.02
C TYR A 230 10.72 -8.36 0.60
N THR A 231 10.46 -9.31 -0.30
CA THR A 231 11.51 -10.21 -0.80
C THR A 231 12.31 -9.49 -1.89
N PRO A 232 13.58 -9.11 -1.65
CA PRO A 232 14.31 -8.30 -2.62
C PRO A 232 14.49 -9.02 -3.96
N HIS A 233 14.53 -8.27 -5.06
CA HIS A 233 14.63 -8.81 -6.42
C HIS A 233 15.72 -9.89 -6.59
N TRP A 234 16.91 -9.66 -6.05
CA TRP A 234 18.03 -10.62 -6.15
C TRP A 234 17.71 -11.99 -5.53
N VAL A 235 16.88 -12.03 -4.47
CA VAL A 235 16.44 -13.29 -3.83
C VAL A 235 15.47 -14.01 -4.77
N VAL A 236 14.46 -13.30 -5.27
CA VAL A 236 13.46 -13.84 -6.21
C VAL A 236 14.16 -14.40 -7.45
N ARG A 237 15.09 -13.63 -8.02
CA ARG A 237 15.91 -14.03 -9.15
C ARG A 237 16.73 -15.28 -8.84
N MET A 238 17.45 -15.29 -7.72
CA MET A 238 18.26 -16.45 -7.33
C MET A 238 17.41 -17.71 -7.23
N LEU A 239 16.23 -17.64 -6.58
CA LEU A 239 15.31 -18.77 -6.47
C LEU A 239 14.80 -19.20 -7.84
N THR A 240 14.42 -18.26 -8.70
CA THR A 240 13.87 -18.51 -10.03
C THR A 240 14.91 -19.11 -10.97
N ASP A 241 16.11 -18.51 -11.04
CA ASP A 241 17.23 -18.97 -11.85
C ASP A 241 17.63 -20.40 -11.46
N ASN A 242 17.67 -20.71 -10.16
CA ASN A 242 18.08 -22.04 -9.67
C ASN A 242 16.95 -23.08 -9.66
N SER A 243 15.71 -22.69 -9.98
CA SER A 243 14.57 -23.61 -10.08
C SER A 243 14.05 -23.69 -11.52
N LEU A 244 13.18 -22.78 -11.93
CA LEU A 244 12.56 -22.73 -13.25
C LEU A 244 13.60 -22.42 -14.34
N GLY A 245 14.50 -21.47 -14.10
CA GLY A 245 15.56 -21.09 -15.03
C GLY A 245 16.46 -22.28 -15.37
N LYS A 246 16.91 -23.01 -14.35
CA LYS A 246 17.69 -24.25 -14.53
C LYS A 246 16.96 -25.27 -15.39
N LEU A 247 15.69 -25.58 -15.06
CA LEU A 247 14.90 -26.57 -15.82
C LEU A 247 14.75 -26.15 -17.29
N TYR A 248 14.50 -24.87 -17.53
CA TYR A 248 14.41 -24.31 -18.88
C TYR A 248 15.72 -24.47 -19.65
N LEU A 249 16.86 -24.09 -19.05
CA LEU A 249 18.18 -24.17 -19.67
C LEU A 249 18.65 -25.61 -19.90
N GLU A 250 18.27 -26.56 -19.04
CA GLU A 250 18.49 -27.99 -19.27
C GLU A 250 17.69 -28.48 -20.48
N HIS A 251 16.46 -28.00 -20.65
CA HIS A 251 15.60 -28.35 -21.76
C HIS A 251 16.10 -27.78 -23.09
N THR A 252 16.59 -26.54 -23.11
CA THR A 252 17.15 -25.90 -24.31
C THR A 252 18.59 -26.33 -24.60
N GLY A 253 19.26 -26.99 -23.65
CA GLY A 253 20.65 -27.45 -23.79
C GLY A 253 21.69 -26.35 -23.57
N GLU A 254 21.29 -25.23 -22.98
CA GLU A 254 22.12 -24.01 -22.81
C GLU A 254 22.68 -23.87 -21.38
N LEU A 255 22.36 -24.79 -20.46
CA LEU A 255 22.72 -24.67 -19.04
C LEU A 255 24.22 -24.45 -18.82
N GLN A 256 25.08 -25.25 -19.44
CA GLN A 256 26.52 -25.18 -19.20
C GLN A 256 27.10 -23.85 -19.67
N ASP A 257 26.69 -23.38 -20.85
CA ASP A 257 27.16 -22.11 -21.42
C ASP A 257 26.76 -20.93 -20.54
N VAL A 258 25.54 -20.96 -19.99
CA VAL A 258 25.09 -19.93 -19.03
C VAL A 258 25.90 -20.00 -17.74
N VAL A 259 26.10 -21.17 -17.16
CA VAL A 259 26.91 -21.32 -15.92
C VAL A 259 28.31 -20.76 -16.12
N ASP A 260 28.98 -21.12 -17.21
CA ASP A 260 30.33 -20.64 -17.54
C ASP A 260 30.35 -19.11 -17.72
N THR A 261 29.33 -18.55 -18.37
CA THR A 261 29.18 -17.09 -18.52
C THR A 261 28.97 -16.40 -17.17
N GLN A 262 28.23 -17.01 -16.25
CA GLN A 262 27.98 -16.45 -14.92
C GLN A 262 29.25 -16.39 -14.07
N GLU A 263 30.20 -17.31 -14.26
CA GLU A 263 31.48 -17.33 -13.54
C GLU A 263 32.30 -16.05 -13.69
N SER A 264 32.13 -15.31 -14.80
CA SER A 264 32.85 -14.05 -15.02
C SER A 264 32.32 -12.86 -14.22
N PHE A 265 31.15 -12.98 -13.59
CA PHE A 265 30.53 -11.89 -12.82
C PHE A 265 30.91 -11.99 -11.35
N SER A 266 31.25 -10.85 -10.75
CA SER A 266 31.42 -10.70 -9.30
C SER A 266 30.09 -10.91 -8.56
N PRO A 267 30.13 -11.20 -7.24
CA PRO A 267 28.90 -11.30 -6.44
C PRO A 267 28.00 -10.07 -6.53
N ASP A 268 28.58 -8.87 -6.53
CA ASP A 268 27.83 -7.62 -6.63
C ASP A 268 27.18 -7.43 -8.01
N GLU A 269 27.89 -7.79 -9.07
CA GLU A 269 27.31 -7.76 -10.43
C GLU A 269 26.21 -8.80 -10.56
N ARG A 270 26.34 -9.99 -9.95
CA ARG A 270 25.27 -11.00 -9.95
C ARG A 270 24.03 -10.52 -9.21
N LYS A 271 24.21 -9.83 -8.09
CA LYS A 271 23.13 -9.34 -7.23
C LYS A 271 22.35 -8.19 -7.87
N ASN A 272 23.04 -7.26 -8.52
CA ASN A 272 22.45 -6.02 -9.04
C ASN A 272 22.25 -6.04 -10.57
N ARG A 273 22.21 -7.23 -11.18
CA ARG A 273 21.88 -7.30 -12.60
C ARG A 273 20.41 -6.98 -12.80
N PRO A 274 20.09 -6.26 -13.90
CA PRO A 274 18.71 -6.06 -14.32
C PRO A 274 18.04 -7.39 -14.67
#